data_AF-A0A2K9EGN2-F1
#
_entry.id   AF-A0A2K9EGN2-F1
#
_cell.length_a   1.000
_cell.length_b   1.000
_cell.length_c   1.000
_cell.angle_alpha   90.00
_cell.angle_beta   90.00
_cell.angle_gamma   90.00
#
_symmetry.space_group_name_H-M   'P 1'
#
loop_
_entity.id
_entity.type
_entity.pdbx_description
1 polymer ?
#
loop_
_entity_poly.entity_id
_entity_poly.type
_entity_poly.pdbx_seq_one_letter_code
_entity_poly.pdbx_strand_id
1 'polypeptide(L)'
;MTKIGEFKLNKTNSLVINLISLLVFVLATSAFLKLYNLNFLNYILNINFLLLIFCLFVIIIILHEFIHGIAYKFFGAKLKFGFKHLNIYTADTSGNVYGTKEMFVIMFSPLLFLSVLFIILSYFFKKTYFYFAFCTIFNMACSIGDIILFIYMLSKGGDCKIKDTNHGFLMYKKS
;
A
#
# COMPACT_ATOMS: atom_id res chain seq x y z
N MET A 1 -1.57 -28.31 -10.79
CA MET A 1 -0.99 -26.95 -10.77
C MET A 1 0.49 -27.06 -10.42
N THR A 2 1.37 -26.43 -11.17
CA THR A 2 2.82 -26.42 -10.93
C THR A 2 3.24 -25.12 -10.24
N LYS A 3 4.09 -25.20 -9.22
CA LYS A 3 4.62 -24.01 -8.54
C LYS A 3 5.65 -23.34 -9.45
N ILE A 4 5.49 -22.04 -9.68
CA ILE A 4 6.35 -21.25 -10.59
C ILE A 4 7.10 -20.12 -9.87
N GLY A 5 6.73 -19.80 -8.63
CA GLY A 5 7.43 -18.83 -7.81
C GLY A 5 6.82 -18.66 -6.43
N GLU A 6 7.51 -17.89 -5.61
CA GLU A 6 7.13 -17.60 -4.23
C GLU A 6 7.73 -16.27 -3.81
N PHE A 7 6.95 -15.47 -3.09
CA PHE A 7 7.45 -14.33 -2.34
C PHE A 7 7.31 -14.63 -0.85
N LYS A 8 8.39 -14.40 -0.09
CA LYS A 8 8.39 -14.48 1.37
C LYS A 8 8.71 -13.12 1.97
N LEU A 9 7.87 -12.68 2.91
CA LEU A 9 8.12 -11.53 3.75
C LEU A 9 9.12 -11.90 4.86
N ASN A 10 10.40 -11.67 4.57
CA ASN A 10 11.50 -11.76 5.54
C ASN A 10 12.00 -10.36 5.90
N LYS A 11 12.94 -10.27 6.86
CA LYS A 11 13.52 -8.99 7.30
C LYS A 11 14.14 -8.20 6.15
N THR A 12 14.88 -8.86 5.26
CA THR A 12 15.58 -8.19 4.15
C THR A 12 14.62 -7.61 3.13
N ASN A 13 13.65 -8.39 2.65
CA ASN A 13 12.66 -7.94 1.67
C ASN A 13 11.80 -6.82 2.25
N SER A 14 11.40 -6.94 3.52
CA SER A 14 10.66 -5.90 4.20
C SER A 14 11.45 -4.59 4.32
N LEU A 15 12.74 -4.66 4.67
CA LEU A 15 13.59 -3.48 4.74
C LEU A 15 13.77 -2.83 3.37
N VAL A 16 14.01 -3.62 2.33
CA VAL A 16 14.15 -3.10 0.96
C VAL A 16 12.88 -2.40 0.50
N ILE A 17 11.71 -3.02 0.66
CA ILE A 17 10.43 -2.41 0.28
C ILE A 17 10.21 -1.11 1.05
N ASN A 18 10.41 -1.11 2.36
CA ASN A 18 10.20 0.09 3.19
C ASN A 18 11.20 1.22 2.85
N LEU A 19 12.44 0.89 2.49
CA LEU A 19 13.41 1.89 2.01
C LEU A 19 13.01 2.49 0.66
N ILE A 20 12.49 1.69 -0.26
CA ILE A 20 11.98 2.18 -1.55
C ILE A 20 10.74 3.05 -1.32
N SER A 21 9.79 2.61 -0.49
CA SER A 21 8.61 3.41 -0.09
C SER A 21 9.01 4.74 0.53
N LEU A 22 9.99 4.74 1.45
CA LEU A 22 10.50 5.96 2.07
C LEU A 22 11.16 6.88 1.04
N LEU A 23 11.96 6.34 0.12
CA LEU A 23 12.57 7.12 -0.96
C LEU A 23 11.51 7.78 -1.84
N VAL A 24 10.50 7.01 -2.27
CA VAL A 24 9.37 7.54 -3.06
C VAL A 24 8.63 8.62 -2.29
N PHE A 25 8.37 8.41 -0.99
CA PHE A 25 7.72 9.40 -0.14
C PHE A 25 8.50 10.72 -0.07
N VAL A 26 9.82 10.65 0.15
CA VAL A 26 10.70 11.84 0.22
C VAL A 26 10.75 12.56 -1.12
N LEU A 27 10.90 11.83 -2.24
CA LEU A 27 10.93 12.42 -3.57
C LEU A 27 9.60 13.09 -3.93
N ALA A 28 8.47 12.42 -3.70
CA ALA A 28 7.15 12.98 -3.97
C ALA A 28 6.84 14.20 -3.08
N THR A 29 7.20 14.13 -1.80
CA THR A 29 7.05 15.26 -0.86
C THR A 29 7.89 16.46 -1.26
N SER A 30 9.17 16.25 -1.61
CA SER A 30 10.05 17.33 -2.04
C SER A 30 9.59 17.98 -3.36
N ALA A 31 9.13 17.17 -4.32
CA ALA A 31 8.53 17.66 -5.54
C ALA A 31 7.28 18.50 -5.26
N PHE A 32 6.38 18.02 -4.40
CA PHE A 32 5.18 18.75 -4.00
C PHE A 32 5.52 20.09 -3.31
N LEU A 33 6.42 20.09 -2.33
CA LEU A 33 6.85 21.33 -1.65
C LEU A 33 7.45 22.34 -2.64
N LYS A 34 8.27 21.88 -3.58
CA LYS A 34 8.86 22.73 -4.62
C LYS A 34 7.81 23.29 -5.57
N LEU A 35 6.86 22.47 -6.02
CA LEU A 35 5.79 22.89 -6.94
C LEU A 35 4.88 23.99 -6.32
N TYR A 36 4.63 23.91 -5.01
CA TYR A 36 3.79 24.88 -4.31
C TYR A 36 4.59 26.00 -3.60
N ASN A 37 5.90 26.05 -3.80
CA ASN A 37 6.83 27.01 -3.18
C ASN A 37 6.70 27.06 -1.65
N LEU A 38 6.58 25.90 -1.01
CA LEU A 38 6.38 25.76 0.43
C LEU A 38 7.71 25.47 1.13
N ASN A 39 7.99 26.20 2.21
CA ASN A 39 9.22 26.01 2.97
C ASN A 39 9.04 24.89 4.02
N PHE A 40 9.69 23.76 3.80
CA PHE A 40 9.62 22.58 4.66
C PHE A 40 9.98 22.87 6.13
N LEU A 41 10.97 23.74 6.37
CA LEU A 41 11.45 24.06 7.71
C LEU A 41 10.35 24.64 8.60
N ASN A 42 9.46 25.46 8.03
CA ASN A 42 8.36 26.07 8.77
C ASN A 42 7.38 25.04 9.32
N TYR A 43 7.23 23.89 8.64
CA TYR A 43 6.33 22.83 9.04
C TYR A 43 6.97 21.89 10.06
N ILE A 44 8.25 21.51 9.87
CA ILE A 44 8.96 20.65 10.82
C ILE A 44 9.12 21.30 12.20
N LEU A 45 9.34 22.62 12.26
CA LEU A 45 9.50 23.32 13.53
C LEU A 45 8.19 23.39 14.35
N ASN A 46 7.04 23.07 13.74
CA ASN A 46 5.75 23.07 14.40
C ASN A 46 5.40 21.66 14.92
N ILE A 47 5.53 21.46 16.24
CA ILE A 47 5.26 20.18 16.89
C ILE A 47 3.81 19.70 16.70
N ASN A 48 2.83 20.61 16.70
CA ASN A 48 1.42 20.27 16.52
C ASN A 48 1.15 19.76 15.11
N PHE A 49 1.82 20.38 14.12
CA PHE A 49 1.75 19.92 12.73
C PHE A 49 2.34 18.51 12.58
N LEU A 50 3.51 18.26 13.17
CA LEU A 50 4.15 16.94 13.15
C LEU A 50 3.27 15.87 13.80
N LEU A 51 2.71 16.16 14.98
CA LEU A 51 1.83 15.23 15.69
C LEU A 51 0.58 14.90 14.87
N LEU A 52 -0.04 15.92 14.25
CA LEU A 52 -1.22 15.74 13.42
C LEU A 52 -0.92 14.88 12.18
N ILE A 53 0.17 15.16 11.46
CA ILE A 53 0.60 14.36 10.30
C ILE A 53 0.91 12.93 10.70
N PHE A 54 1.60 12.72 11.82
CA PHE A 54 1.89 11.38 12.33
C PHE A 54 0.60 10.60 12.61
N CYS A 55 -0.37 11.22 13.29
CA CYS A 55 -1.68 10.61 13.53
C CYS A 55 -2.40 10.26 12.22
N LEU A 56 -2.38 11.16 11.23
CA LEU A 56 -2.96 10.90 9.92
C LEU A 56 -2.30 9.71 9.22
N PHE A 57 -0.97 9.60 9.28
CA PHE A 57 -0.24 8.48 8.67
C PHE A 57 -0.62 7.14 9.31
N VAL A 58 -0.72 7.07 10.64
CA VAL A 58 -1.18 5.86 11.33
C VAL A 58 -2.59 5.47 10.87
N ILE A 59 -3.51 6.46 10.78
CA ILE A 59 -4.88 6.23 10.30
C ILE A 59 -4.87 5.70 8.86
N ILE A 60 -4.03 6.26 7.98
CA ILE A 60 -3.93 5.82 6.59
C ILE A 60 -3.46 4.38 6.49
N ILE A 61 -2.46 3.95 7.25
CA ILE A 61 -1.98 2.56 7.23
C ILE A 61 -3.13 1.62 7.62
N ILE A 62 -3.90 1.96 8.65
CA ILE A 62 -5.04 1.15 9.10
C ILE A 62 -6.12 1.09 8.01
N LEU A 63 -6.47 2.23 7.42
CA LEU A 63 -7.46 2.30 6.34
C LEU A 63 -6.99 1.54 5.09
N HIS A 64 -5.70 1.60 4.78
CA HIS A 64 -5.09 0.94 3.63
C HIS A 64 -5.26 -0.57 3.73
N GLU A 65 -4.84 -1.14 4.86
CA GLU A 65 -5.02 -2.57 5.14
C GLU A 65 -6.50 -2.96 5.25
N PHE A 66 -7.34 -2.09 5.81
CA PHE A 66 -8.77 -2.33 5.88
C PHE A 66 -9.41 -2.46 4.48
N ILE A 67 -9.00 -1.62 3.52
CA ILE A 67 -9.49 -1.67 2.14
C ILE A 67 -9.00 -2.94 1.43
N HIS A 68 -7.75 -3.36 1.63
CA HIS A 68 -7.31 -4.68 1.18
C HIS A 68 -8.22 -5.78 1.73
N GLY A 69 -8.56 -5.72 3.02
CA GLY A 69 -9.51 -6.65 3.64
C GLY A 69 -10.88 -6.65 2.97
N ILE A 70 -11.46 -5.47 2.69
CA ILE A 70 -12.72 -5.38 1.96
C ILE A 70 -12.60 -6.05 0.58
N ALA A 71 -11.52 -5.75 -0.16
CA ALA A 71 -11.30 -6.33 -1.48
C ALA A 71 -11.13 -7.85 -1.42
N TYR A 72 -10.37 -8.38 -0.47
CA TYR A 72 -10.26 -9.81 -0.23
C TYR A 72 -11.61 -10.45 0.12
N LYS A 73 -12.41 -9.82 1.00
CA LYS A 73 -13.76 -10.30 1.35
C LYS A 73 -14.70 -10.36 0.15
N PHE A 74 -14.59 -9.40 -0.76
CA PHE A 74 -15.37 -9.40 -2.00
C PHE A 74 -15.13 -10.67 -2.83
N PHE A 75 -13.92 -11.24 -2.77
CA PHE A 75 -13.56 -12.50 -3.41
C PHE A 75 -13.67 -13.74 -2.48
N GLY A 76 -14.45 -13.64 -1.40
CA GLY A 76 -14.76 -14.78 -0.52
C GLY A 76 -13.64 -15.18 0.45
N ALA A 77 -12.67 -14.30 0.74
CA ALA A 77 -11.61 -14.56 1.70
C ALA A 77 -12.11 -14.66 3.15
N LYS A 78 -11.40 -15.45 3.97
CA LYS A 78 -11.49 -15.37 5.43
C LYS A 78 -10.24 -14.68 5.96
N LEU A 79 -10.41 -13.52 6.56
CA LEU A 79 -9.29 -12.64 6.87
C LEU A 79 -8.68 -12.87 8.24
N LYS A 80 -7.36 -12.64 8.31
CA LYS A 80 -6.63 -12.38 9.54
C LYS A 80 -5.77 -11.14 9.36
N PHE A 81 -5.94 -10.18 10.27
CA PHE A 81 -5.04 -9.03 10.39
C PHE A 81 -3.87 -9.41 11.30
N GLY A 82 -2.69 -8.91 10.99
CA GLY A 82 -1.49 -9.17 11.78
C GLY A 82 -0.46 -8.04 11.67
N PHE A 83 0.56 -8.12 12.51
CA PHE A 83 1.72 -7.24 12.47
C PHE A 83 3.00 -8.06 12.44
N LYS A 84 3.86 -7.82 11.46
CA LYS A 84 5.14 -8.54 11.33
C LYS A 84 6.17 -7.68 10.58
N HIS A 85 7.40 -7.67 11.10
CA HIS A 85 8.55 -6.97 10.49
C HIS A 85 8.27 -5.50 10.12
N LEU A 86 7.56 -4.77 10.99
CA LEU A 86 7.15 -3.37 10.79
C LEU A 86 6.01 -3.15 9.79
N ASN A 87 5.37 -4.22 9.29
CA ASN A 87 4.21 -4.11 8.42
C ASN A 87 2.97 -4.59 9.16
N ILE A 88 1.90 -3.79 9.10
CA ILE A 88 0.54 -4.28 9.31
C ILE A 88 0.16 -4.99 8.01
N TYR A 89 -0.44 -6.17 8.09
CA TYR A 89 -0.83 -6.91 6.90
C TYR A 89 -2.20 -7.56 7.06
N THR A 90 -2.86 -7.73 5.93
CA THR A 90 -4.10 -8.47 5.78
C THR A 90 -3.84 -9.74 4.99
N ALA A 91 -4.06 -10.90 5.60
CA ALA A 91 -3.84 -12.19 4.96
C ALA A 91 -5.16 -12.98 4.83
N ASP A 92 -5.36 -13.63 3.68
CA ASP A 92 -6.38 -14.64 3.52
C ASP A 92 -5.95 -15.98 4.15
N THR A 93 -6.84 -16.52 4.98
CA THR A 93 -6.68 -17.80 5.69
C THR A 93 -7.64 -18.88 5.17
N SER A 94 -8.50 -18.56 4.20
CA SER A 94 -9.42 -19.52 3.59
C SER A 94 -8.73 -20.50 2.64
N GLY A 95 -7.52 -20.16 2.19
CA GLY A 95 -6.77 -20.98 1.24
C GLY A 95 -7.21 -20.78 -0.21
N ASN A 96 -7.90 -19.66 -0.49
CA ASN A 96 -8.34 -19.31 -1.83
C ASN A 96 -7.15 -19.14 -2.78
N VAL A 97 -7.44 -19.30 -4.08
CA VAL A 97 -6.46 -19.14 -5.14
C VAL A 97 -6.99 -18.12 -6.14
N TYR A 98 -6.36 -16.96 -6.13
CA TYR A 98 -6.73 -15.80 -6.92
C TYR A 98 -6.08 -15.83 -8.30
N GLY A 99 -6.79 -15.37 -9.32
CA GLY A 99 -6.20 -15.04 -10.61
C GLY A 99 -5.51 -13.67 -10.59
N THR A 100 -4.70 -13.41 -11.61
CA THR A 100 -3.99 -12.13 -11.78
C THR A 100 -4.92 -10.91 -11.75
N LYS A 101 -6.12 -11.01 -12.34
CA LYS A 101 -7.11 -9.91 -12.32
C LYS A 101 -7.72 -9.66 -10.94
N GLU A 102 -7.94 -10.71 -10.16
CA GLU A 102 -8.46 -10.59 -8.79
C GLU A 102 -7.38 -9.96 -7.89
N MET A 103 -6.13 -10.42 -8.02
CA MET A 103 -5.00 -9.81 -7.31
C MET A 103 -4.77 -8.35 -7.71
N PHE A 104 -4.98 -7.98 -8.98
CA PHE A 104 -4.93 -6.57 -9.38
C PHE A 104 -5.93 -5.73 -8.58
N VAL A 105 -7.18 -6.18 -8.48
CA VAL A 105 -8.22 -5.46 -7.72
C VAL A 105 -7.84 -5.40 -6.24
N ILE A 106 -7.42 -6.51 -5.65
CA ILE A 106 -7.04 -6.58 -4.24
C ILE A 106 -5.90 -5.61 -3.93
N MET A 107 -4.81 -5.68 -4.70
CA MET A 107 -3.56 -4.95 -4.43
C MET A 107 -3.68 -3.46 -4.75
N PHE A 108 -4.42 -3.08 -5.80
CA PHE A 108 -4.54 -1.67 -6.19
C PHE A 108 -5.75 -0.97 -5.56
N SER A 109 -6.63 -1.69 -4.84
CA SER A 109 -7.81 -1.09 -4.23
C SER A 109 -7.49 0.06 -3.26
N PRO A 110 -6.50 -0.02 -2.34
CA PRO A 110 -6.25 1.09 -1.42
C PRO A 110 -5.57 2.26 -2.14
N LEU A 111 -4.66 1.97 -3.08
CA LEU A 111 -4.02 2.99 -3.89
C LEU A 111 -5.06 3.83 -4.62
N LEU A 112 -6.02 3.21 -5.30
CA LEU A 112 -7.02 3.94 -6.08
C LEU A 112 -8.03 4.63 -5.17
N PHE A 113 -8.63 3.90 -4.22
CA PHE A 113 -9.73 4.44 -3.42
C PHE A 113 -9.28 5.57 -2.49
N LEU A 114 -8.19 5.40 -1.73
CA LEU A 114 -7.72 6.43 -0.80
C LEU A 114 -7.12 7.62 -1.53
N SER A 115 -6.36 7.40 -2.62
CA SER A 115 -5.81 8.53 -3.38
C SER A 115 -6.92 9.38 -4.00
N VAL A 116 -7.94 8.76 -4.61
CA VAL A 116 -9.09 9.50 -5.15
C VAL A 116 -9.84 10.24 -4.05
N LEU A 117 -10.09 9.58 -2.91
CA LEU A 117 -10.75 10.21 -1.77
C LEU A 117 -9.99 11.45 -1.28
N PHE A 118 -8.68 11.35 -1.07
CA PHE A 118 -7.87 12.47 -0.58
C PHE A 118 -7.72 13.59 -1.61
N ILE A 119 -7.65 13.27 -2.91
CA ILE A 119 -7.68 14.28 -3.98
C ILE A 119 -9.01 15.05 -3.94
N ILE A 120 -10.14 14.35 -3.83
CA ILE A 120 -11.46 14.99 -3.72
C ILE A 120 -11.52 15.88 -2.47
N LEU A 121 -11.06 15.39 -1.31
CA LEU A 121 -11.02 16.17 -0.08
C LEU A 121 -10.11 17.40 -0.21
N SER A 122 -8.97 17.29 -0.89
CA SER A 122 -8.08 18.43 -1.14
C SER A 122 -8.75 19.54 -1.95
N TYR A 123 -9.64 19.17 -2.89
CA TYR A 123 -10.40 20.12 -3.71
C TYR A 123 -11.48 20.86 -2.91
N PHE A 124 -12.24 20.13 -2.08
CA PHE A 124 -13.30 20.73 -1.26
C PHE A 124 -12.76 21.56 -0.08
N PHE A 125 -11.68 21.10 0.55
CA PHE A 125 -11.12 21.72 1.75
C PHE A 125 -9.89 22.57 1.45
N LYS A 126 -10.07 23.65 0.68
CA LYS A 126 -8.97 24.51 0.18
C LYS A 126 -8.04 25.07 1.26
N LYS A 127 -8.53 25.32 2.49
CA LYS A 127 -7.68 25.82 3.59
C LYS A 127 -6.74 24.77 4.17
N THR A 128 -7.12 23.50 4.06
CA THR A 128 -6.42 22.34 4.64
C THR A 128 -5.96 21.35 3.57
N TYR A 129 -5.97 21.76 2.28
CA TYR A 129 -5.63 20.92 1.13
C TYR A 129 -4.27 20.22 1.27
N PHE A 130 -3.31 20.91 1.88
CA PHE A 130 -1.96 20.42 2.12
C PHE A 130 -1.96 19.10 2.90
N TYR A 131 -2.77 18.97 3.97
CA TYR A 131 -2.86 17.72 4.73
C TYR A 131 -3.33 16.55 3.86
N PHE A 132 -4.37 16.76 3.06
CA PHE A 132 -4.88 15.73 2.15
C PHE A 132 -3.88 15.39 1.03
N ALA A 133 -3.07 16.36 0.59
CA ALA A 133 -1.98 16.10 -0.33
C ALA A 133 -0.90 15.20 0.30
N PHE A 134 -0.50 15.42 1.57
CA PHE A 134 0.39 14.48 2.28
C PHE A 134 -0.25 13.11 2.42
N CYS A 135 -1.54 13.04 2.76
CA CYS A 135 -2.24 11.77 2.85
C CYS A 135 -2.19 10.99 1.52
N THR A 136 -2.36 11.69 0.39
CA THR A 136 -2.27 11.11 -0.96
C THR A 136 -0.86 10.60 -1.24
N ILE A 137 0.17 11.42 -1.01
CA ILE A 137 1.58 11.06 -1.23
C ILE A 137 1.97 9.87 -0.35
N PHE A 138 1.55 9.87 0.91
CA PHE A 138 1.84 8.80 1.86
C PHE A 138 1.15 7.48 1.46
N ASN A 139 -0.12 7.52 1.05
CA ASN A 139 -0.81 6.34 0.54
C ASN A 139 -0.14 5.77 -0.71
N MET A 140 0.31 6.63 -1.63
CA MET A 140 1.09 6.19 -2.81
C MET A 140 2.39 5.49 -2.40
N ALA A 141 3.10 6.03 -1.39
CA ALA A 141 4.31 5.41 -0.87
C ALA A 141 4.06 4.07 -0.18
N CYS A 142 2.96 3.93 0.59
CA CYS A 142 2.53 2.65 1.17
C CYS A 142 2.27 1.60 0.07
N SER A 143 1.65 2.01 -1.03
CA SER A 143 1.28 1.12 -2.15
C SER A 143 2.47 0.62 -2.98
N ILE A 144 3.69 1.10 -2.74
CA ILE A 144 4.89 0.68 -3.49
C ILE A 144 5.17 -0.81 -3.30
N GLY A 145 4.95 -1.35 -2.10
CA GLY A 145 5.07 -2.78 -1.85
C GLY A 145 4.13 -3.58 -2.75
N ASP A 146 2.87 -3.16 -2.86
CA ASP A 146 1.87 -3.80 -3.70
C ASP A 146 2.23 -3.74 -5.18
N ILE A 147 2.70 -2.58 -5.65
CA ILE A 147 3.13 -2.40 -7.04
C ILE A 147 4.29 -3.35 -7.37
N ILE A 148 5.32 -3.40 -6.51
CA ILE A 148 6.49 -4.28 -6.70
C ILE A 148 6.05 -5.75 -6.73
N LEU A 149 5.21 -6.15 -5.78
CA LEU A 149 4.72 -7.53 -5.68
C LEU A 149 3.85 -7.91 -6.89
N PHE A 150 3.00 -7.01 -7.37
CA PHE A 150 2.16 -7.28 -8.52
C PHE A 150 2.99 -7.36 -9.82
N ILE A 151 3.99 -6.50 -10.00
CA ILE A 151 4.94 -6.61 -11.11
C ILE A 151 5.67 -7.97 -11.07
N TYR A 152 6.08 -8.42 -9.89
CA TYR A 152 6.69 -9.74 -9.72
C TYR A 152 5.72 -10.87 -10.10
N MET A 153 4.42 -10.75 -9.80
CA MET A 153 3.41 -11.71 -10.27
C MET A 153 3.28 -11.73 -11.80
N LEU A 154 3.21 -10.55 -12.42
CA LEU A 154 3.14 -10.42 -13.88
C LEU A 154 4.38 -10.99 -14.58
N SER A 155 5.57 -10.84 -13.98
CA SER A 155 6.81 -11.38 -14.52
C SER A 155 6.84 -12.92 -14.54
N LYS A 156 5.87 -13.60 -13.90
CA LYS A 156 5.70 -15.05 -13.94
C LYS A 156 4.64 -15.53 -14.96
N GLY A 157 3.91 -14.59 -15.59
CA GLY A 157 2.96 -14.84 -16.67
C GLY A 157 1.51 -14.42 -16.35
N GLY A 158 0.71 -14.12 -17.38
CA GLY A 158 -0.65 -13.57 -17.20
C GLY A 158 -1.68 -14.50 -16.55
N ASP A 159 -1.49 -15.82 -16.65
CA ASP A 159 -2.41 -16.84 -16.09
C ASP A 159 -1.93 -17.44 -14.76
N CYS A 160 -1.16 -16.67 -14.00
CA CYS A 160 -0.74 -17.07 -12.67
C CYS A 160 -1.94 -17.24 -11.73
N LYS A 161 -1.84 -18.25 -10.89
CA LYS A 161 -2.72 -18.52 -9.77
C LYS A 161 -1.98 -18.23 -8.48
N ILE A 162 -2.48 -17.27 -7.71
CA ILE A 162 -1.83 -16.71 -6.52
C ILE A 162 -2.56 -17.21 -5.29
N LYS A 163 -1.83 -17.84 -4.39
CA LYS A 163 -2.33 -18.25 -3.08
C LYS A 163 -1.65 -17.38 -2.02
N ASP A 164 -2.46 -16.61 -1.31
CA ASP A 164 -1.99 -15.87 -0.15
C ASP A 164 -1.64 -16.80 1.01
N THR A 165 -0.64 -16.43 1.78
CA THR A 165 -0.15 -17.16 2.93
C THR A 165 0.19 -16.17 4.03
N ASN A 166 0.27 -16.66 5.27
CA ASN A 166 0.58 -15.81 6.43
C ASN A 166 1.84 -14.93 6.29
N HIS A 167 2.79 -15.30 5.41
CA HIS A 167 4.09 -14.65 5.27
C HIS A 167 4.47 -14.34 3.81
N GLY A 168 3.50 -14.17 2.92
CA GLY A 168 3.73 -13.84 1.51
C GLY A 168 2.81 -14.64 0.58
N PHE A 169 3.24 -14.90 -0.65
CA PHE A 169 2.37 -15.49 -1.66
C PHE A 169 3.06 -16.61 -2.43
N LEU A 170 2.29 -17.64 -2.78
CA LEU A 170 2.70 -18.74 -3.65
C LEU A 170 2.07 -18.55 -5.02
N MET A 171 2.83 -18.78 -6.08
CA MET A 171 2.36 -18.64 -7.46
C MET A 171 2.42 -19.98 -8.19
N TYR A 172 1.35 -20.26 -8.93
CA TYR A 172 1.13 -21.49 -9.65
C TYR A 172 0.71 -21.25 -11.11
N LYS A 173 0.95 -22.24 -11.97
CA LYS A 173 0.37 -22.30 -13.32
C LYS A 173 -0.47 -23.56 -13.48
N LYS A 174 -1.47 -23.51 -14.36
CA LYS A 174 -2.17 -24.73 -14.80
C LYS A 174 -1.17 -25.55 -15.63
N SER A 175 -1.01 -26.83 -15.28
CA SER A 175 -0.15 -27.77 -16.00
C SER A 175 -0.80 -28.15 -17.32
#